data_AF-E7GRG7-F1
#
_entry.id   AF-E7GRG7-F1
#
_cell.length_a   1.000
_cell.length_b   1.000
_cell.length_c   1.000
_cell.angle_alpha   90.00
_cell.angle_beta   90.00
_cell.angle_gamma   90.00
#
_symmetry.space_group_name_H-M   'P 1'
#
loop_
_entity.id
_entity.type
_entity.pdbx_description
1 polymer ?
#
loop_
_entity_poly.entity_id
_entity_poly.type
_entity_poly.pdbx_seq_one_letter_code
_entity_poly.pdbx_strand_id
1 'polypeptide(L)'
;MARKVDITDKLSFEGNPSLVIKGKALEVNADAPTMLKVMGLMSGDDPGAQEILDAYDLMFPEKSKKEMEKMKLGFSDLIIVVQEAVQLISGVEEPAGGER
;
A
#
# COMPACT_ATOMS: atom_id res chain seq x y z
N MET A 1 10.01 25.90 -30.39
CA MET A 1 10.98 25.42 -29.36
C MET A 1 10.18 24.95 -28.15
N ALA A 2 10.35 23.70 -27.72
CA ALA A 2 9.64 23.18 -26.54
C ALA A 2 10.37 23.61 -25.25
N ARG A 3 9.63 24.14 -24.27
CA ARG A 3 10.17 24.54 -22.97
C ARG A 3 10.56 23.29 -22.17
N LYS A 4 11.79 23.26 -21.65
CA LYS A 4 12.25 22.23 -20.70
C LYS A 4 12.40 22.86 -19.32
N VAL A 5 11.99 22.15 -18.28
CA VAL A 5 12.10 22.55 -16.88
C VAL A 5 12.58 21.35 -16.09
N ASP A 6 13.61 21.52 -15.26
CA ASP A 6 14.06 20.51 -14.31
C ASP A 6 13.19 20.56 -13.05
N ILE A 7 12.73 19.40 -12.57
CA ILE A 7 11.88 19.27 -11.37
C ILE A 7 12.48 18.29 -10.35
N THR A 8 13.75 17.91 -10.48
CA THR A 8 14.40 16.89 -9.64
C THR A 8 14.25 17.23 -8.15
N ASP A 9 14.51 18.48 -7.76
CA ASP A 9 14.36 18.96 -6.38
C ASP A 9 12.92 18.98 -5.85
N LYS A 10 11.91 18.75 -6.69
CA LYS A 10 10.50 18.69 -6.30
C LYS A 10 10.01 17.27 -6.03
N LEU A 11 10.81 16.26 -6.38
CA LEU A 11 10.44 14.86 -6.21
C LEU A 11 11.01 14.35 -4.88
N SER A 12 10.25 13.53 -4.16
CA SER A 12 10.83 12.74 -3.06
C SER A 12 11.39 11.45 -3.63
N PHE A 13 12.67 11.21 -3.35
CA PHE A 13 13.38 9.97 -3.67
C PHE A 13 13.53 9.08 -2.42
N GLU A 14 12.75 9.35 -1.37
CA GLU A 14 12.69 8.49 -0.21
C GLU A 14 12.24 7.08 -0.62
N GLY A 15 12.82 6.08 0.03
CA GLY A 15 12.56 4.68 -0.29
C GLY A 15 11.12 4.26 0.01
N ASN A 16 10.81 3.02 -0.35
CA ASN A 16 9.52 2.41 -0.05
C ASN A 16 9.18 2.51 1.46
N PRO A 17 7.95 2.91 1.83
CA PRO A 17 7.50 2.91 3.21
C PRO A 17 7.39 1.48 3.75
N SER A 18 7.24 1.33 5.06
CA SER A 18 7.17 0.02 5.71
C SER A 18 6.10 -0.04 6.78
N LEU A 19 5.32 -1.13 6.80
CA LEU A 19 4.40 -1.47 7.88
C LEU A 19 5.13 -2.25 8.97
N VAL A 20 4.84 -1.97 10.24
CA VAL A 20 5.41 -2.71 11.36
C VAL A 20 4.39 -3.69 11.92
N ILE A 21 4.61 -4.98 11.72
CA ILE A 21 3.74 -6.06 12.24
C ILE A 21 4.56 -6.94 13.17
N LYS A 22 4.13 -7.04 14.46
CA LYS A 22 4.85 -7.80 15.51
C LYS A 22 6.34 -7.44 15.61
N GLY A 23 6.68 -6.15 15.45
CA GLY A 23 8.05 -5.66 15.51
C GLY A 23 8.90 -5.94 14.26
N LYS A 24 8.31 -6.49 13.19
CA LYS A 24 8.97 -6.66 11.89
C LYS A 24 8.54 -5.55 10.94
N ALA A 25 9.51 -4.86 10.35
CA ALA A 25 9.28 -3.93 9.26
C ALA A 25 9.09 -4.68 7.94
N LEU A 26 7.92 -4.51 7.33
CA LEU A 26 7.53 -5.07 6.05
C LEU A 26 7.45 -3.93 5.05
N GLU A 27 8.36 -3.92 4.08
CA GLU A 27 8.38 -2.93 3.02
C GLU A 27 7.11 -3.02 2.16
N VAL A 28 6.60 -1.87 1.73
CA VAL A 28 5.42 -1.70 0.87
C VAL A 28 5.84 -0.91 -0.37
N ASN A 29 5.56 -1.45 -1.55
CA ASN A 29 5.78 -0.79 -2.83
C ASN A 29 4.83 0.41 -2.96
N ALA A 30 5.40 1.61 -2.94
CA ALA A 30 4.68 2.86 -3.06
C ALA A 30 4.84 3.53 -4.43
N ASP A 31 5.25 2.77 -5.45
CA ASP A 31 5.40 3.31 -6.80
C ASP A 31 4.04 3.73 -7.39
N ALA A 32 4.03 4.82 -8.14
CA ALA A 32 2.82 5.39 -8.72
C ALA A 32 1.98 4.38 -9.54
N PRO A 33 2.54 3.52 -10.41
CA PRO A 33 1.72 2.57 -11.17
C PRO A 33 1.12 1.46 -10.30
N THR A 34 1.83 0.97 -9.28
CA THR A 34 1.27 0.04 -8.28
C THR A 34 0.10 0.70 -7.55
N MET A 35 0.27 1.93 -7.10
CA MET A 35 -0.80 2.64 -6.40
C MET A 35 -2.04 2.81 -7.28
N LEU A 36 -1.91 3.28 -8.52
CA LEU A 36 -3.07 3.47 -9.41
C LEU A 36 -3.85 2.16 -9.63
N LYS A 37 -3.16 1.03 -9.74
CA LYS A 37 -3.81 -0.28 -9.85
C LYS A 37 -4.56 -0.66 -8.58
N VAL A 38 -3.90 -0.51 -7.43
CA VAL A 38 -4.50 -0.87 -6.14
C VAL A 38 -5.69 0.01 -5.82
N MET A 39 -5.61 1.32 -6.07
CA MET A 39 -6.77 2.24 -5.96
C MET A 39 -7.93 1.77 -6.84
N GLY A 40 -7.66 1.32 -8.08
CA GLY A 40 -8.68 0.77 -8.97
C GLY A 40 -9.32 -0.51 -8.43
N LEU A 41 -8.52 -1.42 -7.84
CA LEU A 41 -9.00 -2.65 -7.19
C LEU A 41 -9.79 -2.37 -5.92
N MET A 42 -9.43 -1.31 -5.18
CA MET A 42 -10.06 -0.90 -3.92
C MET A 42 -11.20 0.12 -4.13
N SER A 43 -11.59 0.43 -5.37
CA SER A 43 -12.60 1.46 -5.67
C SER A 43 -14.04 1.03 -5.34
N GLY A 44 -14.27 -0.25 -5.04
CA GLY A 44 -15.57 -0.77 -4.59
C GLY A 44 -15.76 -0.68 -3.08
N ASP A 45 -17.01 -0.59 -2.61
CA ASP A 45 -17.39 -0.52 -1.20
C ASP A 45 -16.90 -1.76 -0.39
N ASP A 46 -16.82 -2.92 -1.04
CA ASP A 46 -16.34 -4.17 -0.44
C ASP A 46 -15.50 -4.94 -1.48
N PRO A 47 -14.18 -4.75 -1.51
CA PRO A 47 -13.31 -5.44 -2.46
C PRO A 47 -13.33 -6.95 -2.18
N GLY A 48 -13.59 -7.74 -3.21
CA GLY A 48 -13.64 -9.19 -3.11
C GLY A 48 -12.30 -9.80 -2.75
N ALA A 49 -12.31 -11.07 -2.31
CA ALA A 49 -11.09 -11.79 -1.92
C ALA A 49 -10.01 -11.82 -3.03
N GLN A 50 -10.43 -11.82 -4.29
CA GLN A 50 -9.51 -11.76 -5.42
C GLN A 50 -8.82 -10.40 -5.51
N GLU A 51 -9.57 -9.30 -5.37
CA GLU A 51 -9.01 -7.94 -5.37
C GLU A 51 -8.02 -7.73 -4.21
N ILE A 52 -8.32 -8.28 -3.02
CA ILE A 52 -7.41 -8.25 -1.87
C ILE A 52 -6.10 -8.98 -2.19
N LEU A 53 -6.18 -10.16 -2.81
CA LEU A 53 -4.99 -10.94 -3.17
C LEU A 53 -4.16 -10.25 -4.23
N ASP A 54 -4.79 -9.66 -5.26
CA ASP A 54 -4.11 -8.92 -6.31
C ASP A 54 -3.44 -7.65 -5.74
N ALA A 55 -4.12 -6.92 -4.85
CA ALA A 55 -3.56 -5.76 -4.18
C ALA A 55 -2.36 -6.14 -3.29
N TYR A 56 -2.50 -7.22 -2.50
CA TYR A 56 -1.41 -7.79 -1.73
C TYR A 56 -0.22 -8.19 -2.60
N ASP A 57 -0.46 -8.78 -3.77
CA ASP A 57 0.60 -9.20 -4.67
C ASP A 57 1.40 -8.02 -5.23
N LEU A 58 0.70 -6.94 -5.57
CA LEU A 58 1.31 -5.73 -6.12
C LEU A 58 2.07 -4.92 -5.05
N MET A 59 1.48 -4.76 -3.87
CA MET A 59 2.02 -3.89 -2.82
C MET A 59 3.20 -4.50 -2.07
N PHE A 60 3.21 -5.81 -1.85
CA PHE A 60 4.25 -6.40 -1.00
C PHE A 60 5.34 -7.08 -1.85
N PRO A 61 6.62 -6.70 -1.71
CA PRO A 61 7.70 -7.43 -2.34
C PRO A 61 7.81 -8.84 -1.75
N GLU A 62 8.41 -9.79 -2.49
CA GLU A 62 8.53 -11.20 -2.09
C GLU A 62 9.11 -11.40 -0.68
N LYS A 63 10.02 -10.53 -0.26
CA LYS A 63 10.62 -10.57 1.08
C LYS A 63 9.58 -10.29 2.17
N SER A 64 8.74 -9.27 1.99
CA SER A 64 7.66 -8.94 2.92
C SER A 64 6.60 -10.04 2.95
N LYS A 65 6.22 -10.56 1.76
CA LYS A 65 5.28 -11.67 1.63
C LYS A 65 5.72 -12.91 2.42
N LYS A 66 6.98 -13.33 2.26
CA LYS A 66 7.55 -14.47 2.99
C LYS A 66 7.52 -14.28 4.51
N GLU A 67 7.73 -13.06 4.99
CA GLU A 67 7.63 -12.77 6.42
C GLU A 67 6.18 -12.82 6.90
N MET A 68 5.21 -12.36 6.10
CA MET A 68 3.78 -12.46 6.40
C MET A 68 3.26 -13.90 6.38
N GLU A 69 3.74 -14.75 5.46
CA GLU A 69 3.41 -16.19 5.43
C GLU A 69 3.83 -16.90 6.72
N LYS A 70 5.00 -16.54 7.28
CA LYS A 70 5.45 -17.07 8.58
C LYS A 70 4.58 -16.63 9.74
N MET A 71 3.90 -15.49 9.63
CA MET A 71 2.98 -14.99 10.65
C MET A 71 1.64 -15.73 10.66
N LYS A 72 1.31 -16.45 9.57
CA LYS A 72 0.04 -17.17 9.38
C LYS A 72 -1.18 -16.28 9.68
N LEU A 73 -1.19 -15.08 9.09
CA LEU A 73 -2.29 -14.15 9.20
C LEU A 73 -3.58 -14.77 8.65
N GLY A 74 -4.71 -14.55 9.32
CA GLY A 74 -6.01 -14.93 8.79
C GLY A 74 -6.41 -14.05 7.61
N PHE A 75 -7.45 -14.45 6.88
CA PHE A 75 -7.96 -13.63 5.76
C PHE A 75 -8.42 -12.24 6.22
N SER A 76 -9.10 -12.15 7.36
CA SER A 76 -9.49 -10.87 7.96
C SER A 76 -8.29 -9.99 8.33
N ASP A 77 -7.22 -10.58 8.85
CA ASP A 77 -5.98 -9.83 9.14
C ASP A 77 -5.30 -9.34 7.85
N LEU A 78 -5.31 -10.16 6.79
CA LEU A 78 -4.74 -9.79 5.50
C LEU A 78 -5.46 -8.58 4.88
N ILE A 79 -6.79 -8.52 5.00
CA ILE A 79 -7.57 -7.36 4.55
C ILE A 79 -7.10 -6.10 5.28
N ILE A 80 -6.94 -6.16 6.61
CA ILE A 80 -6.46 -5.01 7.40
C ILE A 80 -5.06 -4.59 6.92
N VAL A 81 -4.15 -5.53 6.70
CA VAL A 81 -2.78 -5.21 6.24
C VAL A 81 -2.78 -4.53 4.87
N VAL A 82 -3.64 -4.98 3.95
CA VAL A 82 -3.81 -4.37 2.63
C VAL A 82 -4.37 -2.94 2.76
N GLN A 83 -5.39 -2.73 3.58
CA GLN A 83 -5.98 -1.41 3.82
C GLN A 83 -4.97 -0.43 4.43
N GLU A 84 -4.25 -0.85 5.48
CA GLU A 84 -3.20 -0.04 6.12
C GLU A 84 -2.08 0.29 5.13
N ALA A 85 -1.70 -0.65 4.26
CA ALA A 85 -0.72 -0.41 3.20
C ALA A 85 -1.19 0.67 2.23
N VAL A 86 -2.46 0.62 1.79
CA VAL A 86 -3.08 1.61 0.89
C VAL A 86 -3.11 3.00 1.53
N GLN A 87 -3.49 3.10 2.81
CA GLN A 87 -3.46 4.38 3.53
C GLN A 87 -2.02 4.93 3.64
N LEU A 88 -1.05 4.06 3.96
CA LEU A 88 0.35 4.44 4.09
C LEU A 88 0.93 5.03 2.81
N ILE A 89 0.62 4.44 1.65
CA ILE A 89 1.15 4.89 0.35
C ILE A 89 0.36 6.06 -0.26
N SER A 90 -0.94 6.15 0.02
CA SER A 90 -1.77 7.24 -0.49
C SER A 90 -1.54 8.55 0.27
N GLY A 91 -0.98 8.47 1.48
CA GLY A 91 -0.81 9.62 2.38
C GLY A 91 -2.15 10.22 2.83
N VAL A 92 -3.25 9.52 2.60
CA VAL A 92 -4.58 9.88 3.08
C VAL A 92 -4.74 9.24 4.45
N GLU A 93 -4.46 9.99 5.51
CA GLU A 93 -5.02 9.67 6.82
C GLU A 93 -6.54 9.75 6.66
N GLU A 94 -7.25 8.62 6.69
CA GLU A 94 -8.67 8.67 6.97
C GLU A 94 -8.83 9.38 8.32
N PRO A 95 -9.63 10.46 8.41
CA PRO A 95 -9.93 11.03 9.71
C PRO A 95 -10.63 9.94 10.51
N ALA A 96 -9.94 9.42 11.54
CA ALA A 96 -10.53 8.55 12.53
C ALA A 96 -11.89 9.13 12.93
N GLY A 97 -12.95 8.35 12.75
CA GLY A 97 -14.35 8.77 12.80
C GLY A 97 -14.62 9.95 13.73
N GLY A 98 -14.90 11.11 13.13
CA GLY A 98 -15.50 12.25 13.81
C GLY A 98 -17.00 12.22 13.56
N GLU A 99 -17.72 11.66 14.53
CA GLU A 99 -19.19 11.67 14.64
C GLU A 99 -19.79 13.06 14.35
N ARG A 100 -20.90 13.08 13.62
CA ARG A 100 -21.92 14.13 13.71
C ARG A 100 -23.21 13.51 14.20
#